data_AF-A0A952J5C8-F1
#
_entry.id   AF-A0A952J5C8-F1
#
_cell.length_a   1.000
_cell.length_b   1.000
_cell.length_c   1.000
_cell.angle_alpha   90.00
_cell.angle_beta   90.00
_cell.angle_gamma   90.00
#
_symmetry.space_group_name_H-M   'P 1'
#
loop_
_entity.id
_entity.type
_entity.pdbx_description
1 polymer ?
#
loop_
_entity_poly.entity_id
_entity_poly.type
_entity_poly.pdbx_seq_one_letter_code
_entity_poly.pdbx_strand_id
1 'polypeptide(L)'
;MIDILDRIKLLENLRQLQADSKPTFGILTAQHMVEHLAFAVRFSNSKEPQQHHYATEKEQKIKAFVIGTDKDMPIGFKSPVLPLEGLPALKHTNLICAIDYLQTELSDFDNYFIHHPHSKPINPTMGELNYQEWTRFHNRHFTHHFKQFRLL
;
A
#
# COMPACT_ATOMS: atom_id res chain seq x y z
N MET A 1 2.57 11.08 -10.11
CA MET A 1 2.61 9.79 -9.39
C MET A 1 3.21 10.06 -8.03
N ILE A 2 2.78 9.35 -6.98
CA ILE A 2 3.45 9.38 -5.67
C ILE A 2 4.81 8.72 -5.78
N ASP A 3 5.81 9.32 -5.14
CA ASP A 3 7.05 8.68 -4.77
C ASP A 3 7.03 8.48 -3.25
N ILE A 4 6.99 7.23 -2.79
CA ILE A 4 7.02 6.94 -1.37
C ILE A 4 8.33 7.41 -0.74
N LEU A 5 9.45 7.36 -1.49
CA LEU A 5 10.79 7.72 -0.99
C LEU A 5 10.92 9.21 -0.64
N ASP A 6 10.12 10.08 -1.27
CA ASP A 6 9.93 11.47 -0.85
C ASP A 6 8.99 11.55 0.37
N ARG A 7 9.51 11.13 1.54
CA ARG A 7 8.74 11.04 2.79
C ARG A 7 8.16 12.39 3.23
N ILE A 8 8.84 13.50 2.93
CA ILE A 8 8.36 14.85 3.29
C ILE A 8 7.08 15.15 2.51
N LYS A 9 7.15 15.09 1.18
CA LYS A 9 6.00 15.39 0.32
C LYS A 9 4.85 14.39 0.52
N LEU A 10 5.17 13.12 0.74
CA LEU A 10 4.19 12.09 1.06
C LEU A 10 3.38 12.45 2.32
N LEU A 11 4.06 12.84 3.40
CA LEU A 11 3.42 13.20 4.66
C LEU A 11 2.67 14.53 4.58
N GLU A 12 3.20 15.52 3.86
CA GLU A 12 2.49 16.79 3.58
C GLU A 12 1.14 16.54 2.91
N ASN A 13 1.10 15.66 1.91
CA ASN A 13 -0.14 15.29 1.24
C ASN A 13 -1.10 14.51 2.15
N LEU A 14 -0.60 13.54 2.94
CA LEU A 14 -1.45 12.78 3.87
C LEU A 14 -2.07 13.67 4.96
N ARG A 15 -1.33 14.69 5.43
CA ARG A 15 -1.81 15.63 6.45
C ARG A 15 -2.90 16.58 5.97
N GLN A 16 -3.19 16.62 4.67
CA GLN A 16 -4.36 17.34 4.14
C GLN A 16 -5.68 16.61 4.41
N LEU A 17 -5.63 15.30 4.71
CA LEU A 17 -6.82 14.53 5.07
C LEU A 17 -7.43 15.02 6.37
N GLN A 18 -8.75 15.15 6.36
CA GLN A 18 -9.58 15.30 7.56
C GLN A 18 -10.28 13.98 7.87
N ALA A 19 -10.67 13.76 9.14
CA ALA A 19 -11.34 12.53 9.56
C ALA A 19 -12.63 12.25 8.78
N ASP A 20 -13.32 13.29 8.33
CA ASP A 20 -14.56 13.24 7.56
C ASP A 20 -14.36 13.29 6.03
N SER A 21 -13.11 13.34 5.56
CA SER A 21 -12.76 13.35 4.14
C SER A 21 -13.40 12.16 3.42
N LYS A 22 -14.15 12.46 2.35
CA LYS A 22 -14.92 11.47 1.59
C LYS A 22 -14.12 10.97 0.40
N PRO A 23 -14.06 9.64 0.16
CA PRO A 23 -13.44 9.12 -1.03
C PRO A 23 -14.24 9.47 -2.28
N THR A 24 -13.57 9.56 -3.42
CA THR A 24 -14.18 9.73 -4.75
C THR A 24 -14.71 8.42 -5.31
N PHE A 25 -14.16 7.29 -4.85
CA PHE A 25 -14.60 5.93 -5.20
C PHE A 25 -14.27 4.95 -4.07
N GLY A 26 -14.91 3.78 -4.06
CA GLY A 26 -14.71 2.77 -3.02
C GLY A 26 -15.31 3.16 -1.67
N ILE A 27 -14.99 2.37 -0.64
CA ILE A 27 -15.67 2.44 0.68
C ILE A 27 -14.77 2.83 1.85
N LEU A 28 -13.45 2.97 1.64
CA LEU A 28 -12.52 3.32 2.72
C LEU A 28 -12.84 4.73 3.24
N THR A 29 -12.91 4.89 4.56
CA THR A 29 -12.80 6.23 5.17
C THR A 29 -11.34 6.69 5.14
N ALA A 30 -11.07 7.97 5.44
CA ALA A 30 -9.71 8.50 5.47
C ALA A 30 -8.77 7.67 6.35
N GLN A 31 -9.20 7.32 7.57
CA GLN A 31 -8.40 6.49 8.46
C GLN A 31 -8.22 5.06 7.94
N HIS A 32 -9.28 4.42 7.41
CA HIS A 32 -9.14 3.08 6.82
C HIS A 32 -8.18 3.07 5.64
N MET A 33 -8.13 4.14 4.84
CA MET A 33 -7.17 4.25 3.74
C MET A 33 -5.73 4.29 4.23
N VAL A 34 -5.44 5.09 5.25
CA VAL A 34 -4.09 5.16 5.84
C VAL A 34 -3.69 3.83 6.49
N GLU A 35 -4.59 3.22 7.28
CA GLU A 35 -4.33 1.91 7.89
C GLU A 35 -4.16 0.80 6.85
N HIS A 36 -4.91 0.86 5.75
CA HIS A 36 -4.78 -0.07 4.62
C HIS A 36 -3.41 0.05 3.93
N LEU A 37 -2.92 1.27 3.72
CA LEU A 37 -1.56 1.48 3.19
C LEU A 37 -0.51 0.93 4.17
N ALA A 38 -0.64 1.18 5.46
CA ALA A 38 0.30 0.67 6.48
C ALA A 38 0.31 -0.86 6.52
N PHE A 39 -0.88 -1.47 6.41
CA PHE A 39 -1.01 -2.93 6.33
C PHE A 39 -0.27 -3.51 5.12
N ALA A 40 -0.41 -2.91 3.94
CA ALA A 40 0.30 -3.34 2.75
C ALA A 40 1.84 -3.16 2.85
N VAL A 41 2.31 -2.07 3.49
CA VAL A 41 3.75 -1.84 3.73
C VAL A 41 4.33 -2.93 4.63
N ARG A 42 3.57 -3.41 5.62
CA ARG A 42 4.03 -4.50 6.52
C ARG A 42 4.32 -5.82 5.82
N PHE A 43 3.71 -6.07 4.65
CA PHE A 43 4.04 -7.24 3.83
C PHE A 43 5.49 -7.19 3.34
N SER A 44 5.98 -5.98 3.06
CA SER A 44 7.30 -5.73 2.49
C SER A 44 8.41 -5.57 3.51
N ASN A 45 8.10 -5.51 4.81
CA ASN A 45 9.07 -5.34 5.89
C ASN A 45 9.10 -6.53 6.87
N SER A 46 8.57 -7.69 6.44
CA SER A 46 8.47 -8.96 7.19
C SER A 46 7.61 -8.99 8.44
N LYS A 47 6.97 -7.87 8.83
CA LYS A 47 6.09 -7.86 10.01
C LYS A 47 4.73 -8.47 9.77
N GLU A 48 4.34 -8.64 8.51
CA GLU A 48 3.08 -9.28 8.12
C GLU A 48 3.30 -10.20 6.92
N PRO A 49 4.07 -11.29 7.06
CA PRO A 49 4.40 -12.20 5.96
C PRO A 49 3.13 -12.75 5.30
N GLN A 50 3.10 -12.76 3.97
CA GLN A 50 1.95 -13.22 3.19
C GLN A 50 2.25 -14.52 2.44
N GLN A 51 1.19 -15.24 2.10
CA GLN A 51 1.24 -16.33 1.14
C GLN A 51 0.91 -15.82 -0.26
N HIS A 52 1.42 -16.48 -1.30
CA HIS A 52 1.06 -16.18 -2.67
C HIS A 52 -0.26 -16.89 -3.03
N HIS A 53 -1.23 -16.16 -3.58
CA HIS A 53 -2.59 -16.69 -3.81
C HIS A 53 -2.92 -17.02 -5.27
N TYR A 54 -2.11 -16.59 -6.25
CA TYR A 54 -2.46 -16.69 -7.66
C TYR A 54 -1.58 -17.71 -8.40
N ALA A 55 -2.12 -18.33 -9.44
CA ALA A 55 -1.33 -19.17 -10.35
C ALA A 55 -0.35 -18.30 -11.16
N THR A 56 0.77 -18.87 -11.55
CA THR A 56 1.90 -18.17 -12.21
C THR A 56 1.46 -17.33 -13.42
N GLU A 57 0.54 -17.81 -14.26
CA GLU A 57 0.07 -17.03 -15.42
C GLU A 57 -0.65 -15.73 -14.98
N LYS A 58 -1.48 -15.80 -13.94
CA LYS A 58 -2.22 -14.64 -13.42
C LYS A 58 -1.28 -13.69 -12.69
N GLU A 59 -0.36 -14.23 -11.90
CA GLU A 59 0.72 -13.48 -11.22
C GLU A 59 1.52 -12.67 -12.24
N GLN A 60 2.04 -13.30 -13.30
CA GLN A 60 2.85 -12.64 -14.32
C GLN A 60 2.09 -11.50 -15.02
N LYS A 61 0.81 -11.70 -15.34
CA LYS A 61 -0.03 -10.65 -15.94
C LYS A 61 -0.20 -9.45 -15.01
N ILE A 62 -0.45 -9.69 -13.72
CA ILE A 62 -0.60 -8.62 -12.73
C ILE A 62 0.74 -7.91 -12.52
N LYS A 63 1.83 -8.66 -12.37
CA LYS A 63 3.18 -8.10 -12.19
C LYS A 63 3.60 -7.26 -13.40
N ALA A 64 3.37 -7.73 -14.62
CA ALA A 64 3.62 -6.96 -15.84
C ALA A 64 2.83 -5.64 -15.88
N PHE A 65 1.58 -5.63 -15.41
CA PHE A 65 0.76 -4.42 -15.37
C PHE A 65 1.18 -3.44 -14.26
N VAL A 66 1.33 -3.94 -13.02
CA VAL A 66 1.59 -3.10 -11.85
C VAL A 66 3.04 -2.61 -11.83
N ILE A 67 3.98 -3.46 -12.20
CA ILE A 67 5.41 -3.09 -12.21
C ILE A 67 5.80 -2.47 -13.55
N GLY A 68 5.36 -3.04 -14.67
CA GLY A 68 5.82 -2.67 -16.01
C GLY A 68 5.10 -1.52 -16.70
N THR A 69 4.08 -0.91 -16.08
CA THR A 69 3.35 0.23 -16.69
C THR A 69 3.15 1.38 -15.69
N ASP A 70 2.63 2.51 -16.16
CA ASP A 70 2.19 3.66 -15.34
C ASP A 70 0.66 3.86 -15.35
N LYS A 71 -0.10 2.88 -15.87
CA LYS A 71 -1.57 2.97 -15.94
C LYS A 71 -2.18 2.99 -14.55
N ASP A 72 -3.36 3.56 -14.39
CA ASP A 72 -4.03 3.54 -13.07
C ASP A 72 -4.41 2.12 -12.66
N MET A 73 -4.21 1.80 -11.37
CA MET A 73 -4.71 0.53 -10.82
C MET A 73 -6.24 0.52 -10.88
N PRO A 74 -6.85 -0.62 -11.24
CA PRO A 74 -8.30 -0.72 -11.42
C PRO A 74 -9.04 -0.44 -10.11
N ILE A 75 -10.10 0.36 -10.21
CA ILE A 75 -11.04 0.60 -9.10
C ILE A 75 -11.84 -0.69 -8.86
N GLY A 76 -12.06 -1.02 -7.58
CA GLY A 76 -12.83 -2.20 -7.18
C GLY A 76 -12.05 -3.51 -7.17
N PHE A 77 -10.71 -3.46 -7.28
CA PHE A 77 -9.88 -4.64 -7.06
C PHE A 77 -10.08 -5.18 -5.64
N LYS A 78 -10.40 -6.46 -5.53
CA LYS A 78 -10.52 -7.16 -4.25
C LYS A 78 -9.24 -7.93 -3.95
N SER A 79 -8.52 -7.49 -2.92
CA SER A 79 -7.32 -8.19 -2.44
C SER A 79 -7.69 -9.55 -1.84
N PRO A 80 -6.94 -10.63 -2.12
CA PRO A 80 -7.21 -11.95 -1.54
C PRO A 80 -6.98 -12.02 -0.03
N VAL A 81 -6.30 -11.03 0.55
CA VAL A 81 -5.94 -11.00 1.98
C VAL A 81 -6.80 -10.03 2.80
N LEU A 82 -7.87 -9.50 2.19
CA LEU A 82 -8.84 -8.64 2.86
C LEU A 82 -10.22 -9.33 2.92
N PRO A 83 -11.08 -8.94 3.89
CA PRO A 83 -12.46 -9.41 3.92
C PRO A 83 -13.18 -9.19 2.59
N LEU A 84 -14.03 -10.15 2.21
CA LEU A 84 -14.83 -10.05 0.98
C LEU A 84 -15.86 -8.91 1.03
N GLU A 85 -16.32 -8.58 2.25
CA GLU A 85 -17.32 -7.58 2.55
C GLU A 85 -16.95 -6.83 3.84
N GLY A 86 -17.38 -5.56 3.90
CA GLY A 86 -17.13 -4.69 5.05
C GLY A 86 -15.74 -4.09 5.08
N LEU A 87 -15.52 -3.23 6.08
CA LEU A 87 -14.22 -2.65 6.39
C LEU A 87 -13.60 -3.41 7.57
N PRO A 88 -12.27 -3.65 7.56
CA PRO A 88 -11.58 -4.13 8.75
C PRO A 88 -11.79 -3.19 9.93
N ALA A 89 -11.78 -3.72 11.16
CA ALA A 89 -11.80 -2.88 12.34
C ALA A 89 -10.56 -1.97 12.37
N LEU A 90 -10.77 -0.67 12.61
CA LEU A 90 -9.70 0.29 12.81
C LEU A 90 -8.86 -0.12 14.02
N LYS A 91 -7.54 -0.12 13.86
CA LYS A 91 -6.58 -0.46 14.91
C LYS A 91 -6.11 0.78 15.68
N HIS A 92 -6.20 1.96 15.08
CA HIS A 92 -5.72 3.20 15.67
C HIS A 92 -6.86 4.06 16.20
N THR A 93 -6.57 4.89 17.19
CA THR A 93 -7.58 5.73 17.85
C THR A 93 -8.09 6.86 16.97
N ASN A 94 -7.26 7.36 16.05
CA ASN A 94 -7.62 8.44 15.12
C ASN A 94 -6.70 8.46 13.89
N LEU A 95 -7.03 9.32 12.92
CA LEU A 95 -6.28 9.51 11.68
C LEU A 95 -4.81 9.92 11.89
N ILE A 96 -4.51 10.77 12.87
CA ILE A 96 -3.14 11.22 13.15
C ILE A 96 -2.29 10.03 13.59
N CYS A 97 -2.79 9.25 14.55
CA CYS A 97 -2.11 8.03 15.00
C CYS A 97 -1.90 7.02 13.86
N ALA A 98 -2.85 6.90 12.94
CA ALA A 98 -2.70 6.03 11.76
C ALA A 98 -1.60 6.54 10.80
N ILE A 99 -1.48 7.87 10.60
CA ILE A 99 -0.44 8.47 9.77
C ILE A 99 0.94 8.27 10.40
N ASP A 100 1.08 8.49 11.71
CA ASP A 100 2.34 8.28 12.43
C ASP A 100 2.78 6.81 12.37
N TYR A 101 1.81 5.89 12.46
CA TYR A 101 2.07 4.47 12.31
C TYR A 101 2.50 4.10 10.89
N LEU A 102 1.83 4.65 9.86
CA LEU A 102 2.26 4.46 8.46
C LEU A 102 3.70 4.95 8.24
N GLN A 103 4.06 6.11 8.81
CA GLN A 103 5.43 6.63 8.75
C GLN A 103 6.45 5.67 9.38
N THR A 104 6.08 5.06 10.52
CA THR A 104 6.91 4.05 11.17
C THR A 104 7.11 2.84 10.27
N GLU A 105 6.03 2.28 9.71
CA GLU A 105 6.10 1.10 8.84
C GLU A 105 6.89 1.35 7.55
N LEU A 106 6.81 2.56 6.99
CA LEU A 106 7.64 2.99 5.86
C LEU A 106 9.12 3.10 6.22
N SER A 107 9.45 3.53 7.44
CA SER A 107 10.85 3.55 7.91
C SER A 107 11.38 2.13 8.11
N ASP A 108 10.53 1.24 8.61
CA ASP A 108 10.88 -0.17 8.79
C ASP A 108 11.03 -0.92 7.47
N PHE A 109 10.28 -0.52 6.43
CA PHE A 109 10.50 -1.00 5.06
C PHE A 109 11.91 -0.66 4.55
N ASP A 110 12.37 0.59 4.74
CA ASP A 110 13.72 0.98 4.32
C ASP A 110 14.78 0.19 5.12
N ASN A 111 14.64 0.15 6.46
CA ASN A 111 15.55 -0.58 7.34
C ASN A 111 15.63 -2.07 6.99
N TYR A 112 14.50 -2.70 6.67
CA TYR A 112 14.44 -4.10 6.29
C TYR A 112 15.32 -4.40 5.08
N PHE A 113 15.23 -3.59 4.02
CA PHE A 113 16.03 -3.81 2.81
C PHE A 113 17.48 -3.32 2.94
N ILE A 114 17.79 -2.40 3.85
CA ILE A 114 19.17 -2.08 4.23
C ILE A 114 19.86 -3.31 4.84
N HIS A 115 19.18 -4.01 5.76
CA HIS A 115 19.73 -5.19 6.43
C HIS A 115 19.59 -6.48 5.62
N HIS A 116 18.65 -6.54 4.68
CA HIS A 116 18.37 -7.71 3.85
C HIS A 116 18.27 -7.35 2.35
N PRO A 117 19.35 -6.89 1.71
CA PRO A 117 19.32 -6.31 0.35
C PRO A 117 18.88 -7.29 -0.75
N HIS A 118 18.96 -8.60 -0.50
CA HIS A 118 18.54 -9.65 -1.43
C HIS A 118 17.19 -10.27 -1.07
N SER A 119 16.52 -9.78 -0.03
CA SER A 119 15.22 -10.31 0.36
C SER A 119 14.17 -10.09 -0.72
N LYS A 120 13.21 -11.00 -0.78
CA LYS A 120 12.07 -10.93 -1.70
C LYS A 120 10.75 -11.26 -0.98
N PRO A 121 10.30 -10.41 -0.04
CA PRO A 121 9.06 -10.66 0.66
C PRO A 121 7.89 -10.81 -0.31
N ILE A 122 6.97 -11.71 0.02
CA ILE A 122 5.87 -12.12 -0.87
C ILE A 122 4.79 -11.05 -0.92
N ASN A 123 4.43 -10.64 -2.12
CA ASN A 123 3.18 -9.97 -2.40
C ASN A 123 2.07 -11.02 -2.67
N PRO A 124 0.88 -10.90 -2.06
CA PRO A 124 -0.19 -11.88 -2.22
C PRO A 124 -0.64 -12.17 -3.66
N THR A 125 -0.40 -11.22 -4.58
CA THR A 125 -0.92 -11.26 -5.96
C THR A 125 0.17 -11.35 -7.03
N MET A 126 1.43 -11.11 -6.66
CA MET A 126 2.57 -11.00 -7.58
C MET A 126 3.78 -11.83 -7.15
N GLY A 127 3.63 -12.69 -6.13
CA GLY A 127 4.69 -13.56 -5.66
C GLY A 127 5.86 -12.77 -5.03
N GLU A 128 7.07 -13.28 -5.22
CA GLU A 128 8.30 -12.66 -4.74
C GLU A 128 8.56 -11.31 -5.43
N LEU A 129 8.74 -10.27 -4.61
CA LEU A 129 9.13 -8.94 -5.08
C LEU A 129 10.41 -8.49 -4.38
N ASN A 130 11.40 -8.01 -5.13
CA ASN A 130 12.58 -7.36 -4.58
C ASN A 130 12.28 -5.91 -4.12
N TYR A 131 13.27 -5.20 -3.57
CA TYR A 131 13.13 -3.81 -3.13
C TYR A 131 12.55 -2.87 -4.20
N GLN A 132 13.10 -2.90 -5.41
CA GLN A 132 12.67 -2.02 -6.50
C GLN A 132 11.23 -2.31 -6.92
N GLU A 133 10.85 -3.59 -6.96
CA GLU A 133 9.50 -4.01 -7.30
C GLU A 133 8.50 -3.64 -6.20
N TRP A 134 8.87 -3.78 -4.92
CA TRP A 134 8.05 -3.31 -3.80
C TRP A 134 7.88 -1.79 -3.80
N THR A 135 8.96 -1.02 -4.01
CA THR A 135 8.88 0.45 -4.13
C THR A 135 7.97 0.85 -5.29
N ARG A 136 8.07 0.17 -6.43
CA ARG A 136 7.19 0.40 -7.59
C ARG A 136 5.72 0.09 -7.27
N PHE A 137 5.46 -1.04 -6.62
CA PHE A 137 4.12 -1.41 -6.16
C PHE A 137 3.55 -0.35 -5.21
N HIS A 138 4.31 0.04 -4.19
CA HIS A 138 3.88 1.06 -3.22
C HIS A 138 3.61 2.40 -3.91
N ASN A 139 4.47 2.87 -4.81
CA ASN A 139 4.20 4.09 -5.58
C ASN A 139 2.87 4.05 -6.35
N ARG A 140 2.58 2.92 -7.02
CA ARG A 140 1.32 2.71 -7.76
C ARG A 140 0.12 2.61 -6.83
N HIS A 141 0.26 1.87 -5.74
CA HIS A 141 -0.80 1.62 -4.75
C HIS A 141 -1.16 2.88 -3.97
N PHE A 142 -0.15 3.64 -3.52
CA PHE A 142 -0.35 4.95 -2.90
C PHE A 142 -0.96 5.94 -3.88
N THR A 143 -0.48 5.99 -5.13
CA THR A 143 -1.07 6.86 -6.16
C THR A 143 -2.57 6.58 -6.35
N HIS A 144 -2.97 5.31 -6.38
CA HIS A 144 -4.38 4.93 -6.48
C HIS A 144 -5.20 5.49 -5.30
N HIS A 145 -4.72 5.33 -4.06
CA HIS A 145 -5.42 5.82 -2.88
C HIS A 145 -5.35 7.35 -2.70
N PHE A 146 -4.31 8.01 -3.19
CA PHE A 146 -4.26 9.47 -3.17
C PHE A 146 -5.25 10.06 -4.19
N LYS A 147 -5.43 9.43 -5.36
CA LYS A 147 -6.54 9.77 -6.28
C LYS A 147 -7.91 9.53 -5.64
N GLN A 148 -8.05 8.45 -4.85
CA GLN A 148 -9.28 8.17 -4.11
C GLN A 148 -9.67 9.33 -3.18
N PHE A 149 -8.70 10.08 -2.64
CA PHE A 149 -8.96 11.18 -1.71
C PHE A 149 -8.63 12.58 -2.24
N ARG A 150 -8.40 12.72 -3.56
CA ARG A 150 -8.03 13.99 -4.21
C ARG A 150 -6.79 14.66 -3.58
N LEU A 151 -5.79 13.86 -3.22
CA LEU A 151 -4.51 14.32 -2.64
C LEU A 151 -3.40 14.46 -3.70
N LEU A 152 -3.76 14.44 -5.00
CA LEU A 152 -2.86 14.60 -6.14
C LEU A 152 -3.23 15.82 -6.96
#